data_AF-A0A1G7UC29-F1
#
_entry.id   AF-A0A1G7UC29-F1
#
_cell.length_a   1.000
_cell.length_b   1.000
_cell.length_c   1.000
_cell.angle_alpha   90.00
_cell.angle_beta   90.00
_cell.angle_gamma   90.00
#
_symmetry.space_group_name_H-M   'P 1'
#
loop_
_entity.id
_entity.type
_entity.pdbx_description
1 polymer ?
#
loop_
_entity_poly.entity_id
_entity_poly.type
_entity_poly.pdbx_seq_one_letter_code
_entity_poly.pdbx_strand_id
1 'polypeptide(L)'
;MASDKSVRIGRDAVGAVITTGDENRVTARVSAILQKTTLPPADNVDLAYELEQLRVLLAEANSEQANKIARALDDAAEESKKPTPNKDEVGRAVGRALEYAEKGEKFVSLVTKIAPHIKNAVAWLGANWYKLLPIVGLAI
;
A
#
# COMPACT_ATOMS: atom_id res chain seq x y z
N MET A 1 8.17 -23.94 42.91
CA MET A 1 6.81 -23.51 42.52
C MET A 1 6.98 -22.36 41.55
N ALA A 2 7.00 -22.64 40.23
CA ALA A 2 7.24 -21.62 39.22
C ALA A 2 5.91 -20.95 38.86
N SER A 3 5.80 -19.66 39.20
CA SER A 3 4.69 -18.81 38.80
C SER A 3 4.69 -18.65 37.29
N ASP A 4 3.65 -19.17 36.64
CA ASP A 4 3.35 -18.90 35.24
C ASP A 4 3.02 -17.40 35.09
N LYS A 5 4.02 -16.62 34.68
CA LYS A 5 3.85 -15.21 34.30
C LYS A 5 3.68 -15.13 32.79
N SER A 6 2.55 -15.61 32.32
CA SER A 6 2.10 -15.41 30.94
C SER A 6 1.83 -13.92 30.68
N VAL A 7 2.68 -13.27 29.90
CA VAL A 7 2.43 -11.89 29.42
C VAL A 7 1.78 -11.99 28.04
N ARG A 8 0.48 -11.69 27.98
CA ARG A 8 -0.28 -11.59 26.73
C ARG A 8 -0.21 -10.16 26.21
N ILE A 9 0.55 -9.93 25.14
CA ILE A 9 0.56 -8.66 24.41
C ILE A 9 -0.34 -8.86 23.19
N GLY A 10 -1.54 -8.27 23.24
CA GLY A 10 -2.56 -8.42 22.20
C GLY A 10 -2.49 -7.40 21.07
N ARG A 11 -1.53 -6.46 21.10
CA ARG A 11 -1.33 -5.42 20.07
C ARG A 11 0.14 -5.02 20.00
N ASP A 12 0.58 -4.82 18.76
CA ASP A 12 1.94 -4.70 18.26
C ASP A 12 2.92 -3.92 19.17
N ALA A 13 4.08 -4.52 19.44
CA ALA A 13 5.18 -3.89 20.16
C ALA A 13 6.27 -3.46 19.17
N VAL A 14 6.45 -2.15 18.98
CA VAL A 14 7.57 -1.57 18.22
C VAL A 14 8.56 -0.98 19.22
N GLY A 15 9.74 -1.59 19.34
CA GLY A 15 10.86 -1.06 20.12
C GLY A 15 11.13 -1.69 21.50
N ALA A 16 10.81 -2.96 21.73
CA ALA A 16 11.07 -3.63 23.00
C ALA A 16 12.30 -4.57 22.96
N VAL A 17 13.24 -4.38 23.89
CA VAL A 17 14.28 -5.39 24.21
C VAL A 17 13.64 -6.46 25.09
N ILE A 18 13.41 -7.64 24.53
CA ILE A 18 12.80 -8.78 25.23
C ILE A 18 13.92 -9.76 25.59
N THR A 19 14.16 -9.95 26.89
CA THR A 19 15.12 -10.94 27.41
C THR A 19 14.36 -12.24 27.79
N THR A 20 14.90 -13.34 27.28
CA THR A 20 14.37 -14.70 27.06
C THR A 20 14.13 -15.57 28.31
N GLY A 21 13.28 -16.59 28.15
CA GLY A 21 13.36 -17.89 28.84
C GLY A 21 13.16 -19.05 27.84
N ASP A 22 13.92 -20.13 28.02
CA ASP A 22 14.18 -21.27 27.12
C ASP A 22 12.98 -21.76 26.27
N GLU A 23 13.23 -22.09 25.00
CA GLU A 23 12.26 -22.54 23.97
C GLU A 23 11.51 -21.47 23.17
N ASN A 24 11.99 -20.23 23.09
CA ASN A 24 11.44 -19.30 22.11
C ASN A 24 11.96 -19.65 20.70
N ARG A 25 11.15 -20.38 19.93
CA ARG A 25 11.36 -20.60 18.49
C ARG A 25 11.02 -19.31 17.75
N VAL A 26 11.90 -18.31 17.91
CA VAL A 26 11.87 -17.07 17.14
C VAL A 26 12.12 -17.45 15.70
N THR A 27 11.05 -17.62 14.94
CA THR A 27 11.12 -17.70 13.48
C THR A 27 11.31 -16.28 12.98
N ALA A 28 12.48 -15.71 13.26
CA ALA A 28 12.95 -14.46 12.66
C ALA A 28 13.26 -14.75 11.19
N ARG A 29 12.24 -14.76 10.35
CA ARG A 29 12.43 -14.56 8.92
C ARG A 29 12.63 -13.07 8.69
N VAL A 30 13.90 -12.64 8.78
CA VAL A 30 14.33 -11.35 8.27
C VAL A 30 14.20 -11.40 6.75
N SER A 31 13.12 -10.87 6.19
CA SER A 31 12.97 -10.64 4.73
C SER A 31 11.82 -9.63 4.54
N ALA A 32 12.15 -8.36 4.25
CA ALA A 32 11.25 -7.26 3.87
C ALA A 32 9.82 -7.33 4.47
N ILE A 33 9.60 -6.67 5.61
CA ILE A 33 8.33 -6.71 6.35
C ILE A 33 7.24 -6.01 5.52
N LEU A 34 6.63 -6.72 4.58
CA LEU A 34 5.40 -6.28 3.93
C LEU A 34 4.30 -6.29 4.99
N GLN A 35 3.65 -5.15 5.22
CA GLN A 35 2.58 -5.06 6.20
C GLN A 35 1.34 -5.79 5.64
N LYS A 36 0.91 -6.83 6.36
CA LYS A 36 -0.29 -7.60 6.01
C LYS A 36 -1.52 -6.71 6.17
N THR A 37 -2.31 -6.58 5.10
CA THR A 37 -3.42 -5.63 5.04
C THR A 37 -4.71 -6.29 4.56
N THR A 38 -5.83 -6.00 5.23
CA THR A 38 -7.17 -6.46 4.82
C THR A 38 -7.80 -5.44 3.87
N LEU A 39 -8.11 -5.85 2.65
CA LEU A 39 -8.68 -4.97 1.63
C LEU A 39 -10.15 -4.62 1.97
N PRO A 40 -10.57 -3.35 1.82
CA PRO A 40 -11.98 -2.99 1.94
C PRO A 40 -12.83 -3.61 0.82
N PRO A 41 -14.15 -3.72 1.00
CA PRO A 41 -15.05 -4.13 -0.07
C PRO A 41 -15.00 -3.10 -1.22
N ALA A 42 -14.81 -3.59 -2.44
CA ALA A 42 -14.68 -2.76 -3.65
C ALA A 42 -15.86 -1.78 -3.86
N ASP A 43 -17.05 -2.13 -3.39
CA ASP A 43 -18.28 -1.33 -3.53
C ASP A 43 -18.27 -0.05 -2.67
N ASN A 44 -17.45 -0.02 -1.62
CA ASN A 44 -17.38 1.10 -0.67
C ASN A 44 -16.11 1.95 -0.86
N VAL A 45 -15.44 1.82 -2.02
CA VAL A 45 -14.23 2.58 -2.32
C VAL A 45 -14.54 3.69 -3.32
N ASP A 46 -14.42 4.94 -2.86
CA ASP A 46 -14.42 6.13 -3.71
C ASP A 46 -13.11 6.23 -4.50
N LEU A 47 -13.01 5.46 -5.58
CA LEU A 47 -11.80 5.41 -6.40
C LEU A 47 -11.37 6.78 -6.93
N ALA A 48 -12.33 7.65 -7.30
CA ALA A 48 -12.01 9.00 -7.78
C ALA A 48 -11.28 9.84 -6.72
N TYR A 49 -11.70 9.74 -5.46
CA TYR A 49 -11.03 10.42 -4.34
C TYR A 49 -9.64 9.85 -4.10
N GLU A 50 -9.51 8.52 -4.12
CA GLU A 50 -8.23 7.84 -3.90
C GLU A 50 -7.21 8.16 -5.00
N LEU A 51 -7.65 8.22 -6.27
CA LEU A 51 -6.82 8.60 -7.41
C LEU A 51 -6.36 10.06 -7.32
N GLU A 52 -7.21 10.96 -6.83
CA GLU A 52 -6.85 12.37 -6.64
C GLU A 52 -5.82 12.54 -5.51
N GLN A 53 -5.99 11.84 -4.39
CA GLN A 53 -5.00 11.83 -3.30
C GLN A 53 -3.67 11.23 -3.77
N LEU A 54 -3.72 10.12 -4.52
CA LEU A 54 -2.55 9.53 -5.16
C LEU A 54 -1.88 10.53 -6.09
N ARG A 55 -2.63 11.32 -6.86
CA ARG A 55 -2.05 12.31 -7.77
C ARG A 55 -1.23 13.35 -7.01
N VAL A 56 -1.75 13.88 -5.92
CA VAL A 56 -1.04 14.87 -5.10
C VAL A 56 0.22 14.25 -4.48
N LEU A 57 0.09 13.09 -3.85
CA LEU A 57 1.20 12.42 -3.16
C LEU A 57 2.28 11.93 -4.13
N LEU A 58 1.91 11.32 -5.26
CA LEU A 58 2.88 10.84 -6.24
C LEU A 58 3.55 11.99 -7.01
N ALA A 59 2.84 13.09 -7.29
CA ALA A 59 3.46 14.27 -7.88
C ALA A 59 4.48 14.93 -6.93
N GLU A 60 4.23 14.87 -5.62
CA GLU A 60 5.19 15.31 -4.60
C GLU A 60 6.39 14.36 -4.48
N ALA A 61 6.18 13.05 -4.71
CA ALA A 61 7.24 12.05 -4.70
C ALA A 61 8.25 12.26 -5.84
N ASN A 62 7.77 12.63 -7.04
CA ASN A 62 8.62 12.88 -8.20
C ASN A 62 8.13 14.10 -9.01
N SER A 63 8.68 15.27 -8.70
CA SER A 63 8.31 16.52 -9.39
C SER A 63 8.73 16.56 -10.85
N GLU A 64 9.83 15.88 -11.24
CA GLU A 64 10.27 15.80 -12.64
C GLU A 64 9.28 15.01 -13.51
N GLN A 65 8.68 13.96 -12.95
CA GLN A 65 7.68 13.15 -13.63
C GLN A 65 6.25 13.44 -13.18
N ALA A 66 6.01 14.51 -12.42
CA ALA A 66 4.70 14.88 -11.90
C ALA A 66 3.66 15.01 -13.01
N ASN A 67 4.02 15.53 -14.19
CA ASN A 67 3.10 15.63 -15.33
C ASN A 67 2.71 14.23 -15.88
N LYS A 68 3.65 13.28 -15.93
CA LYS A 68 3.37 11.90 -16.38
C LYS A 68 2.53 11.14 -15.36
N ILE A 69 2.84 11.31 -14.09
CA ILE A 69 2.09 10.75 -12.96
C ILE A 69 0.66 11.28 -12.96
N ALA A 70 0.50 12.61 -13.04
CA ALA A 70 -0.81 13.25 -13.09
C ALA A 70 -1.62 12.74 -14.28
N ARG A 71 -1.02 12.68 -15.48
CA ARG A 71 -1.71 12.19 -16.68
C ARG A 71 -2.13 10.73 -16.57
N ALA A 72 -1.30 9.86 -15.99
CA ALA A 72 -1.66 8.46 -15.78
C ALA A 72 -2.83 8.32 -14.79
N LEU A 73 -2.83 9.09 -13.69
CA LEU A 73 -3.91 9.04 -12.72
C LEU A 73 -5.19 9.73 -13.23
N ASP A 74 -5.07 10.74 -14.09
CA ASP A 74 -6.20 11.38 -14.78
C ASP A 74 -6.89 10.38 -15.71
N ASP A 75 -6.12 9.66 -16.53
CA ASP A 75 -6.62 8.58 -17.41
C ASP A 75 -7.33 7.47 -16.60
N ALA A 76 -6.77 7.08 -15.47
CA ALA A 76 -7.39 6.14 -14.53
C ALA A 76 -8.72 6.69 -13.96
N ALA A 77 -8.77 7.99 -13.64
CA ALA A 77 -9.94 8.64 -13.09
C ALA A 77 -11.05 8.78 -14.15
N GLU A 78 -10.70 9.14 -15.38
CA GLU A 78 -11.63 9.18 -16.51
C GLU A 78 -12.20 7.79 -16.81
N GLU A 79 -11.36 6.76 -16.84
CA GLU A 79 -11.78 5.37 -17.05
C GLU A 79 -12.69 4.87 -15.92
N SER A 80 -12.41 5.25 -14.68
CA SER A 80 -13.25 4.90 -13.52
C SER A 80 -14.64 5.53 -13.55
N LYS A 81 -14.81 6.67 -14.23
CA LYS A 81 -16.09 7.38 -14.37
C LYS A 81 -16.98 6.84 -15.49
N LYS A 82 -16.47 5.93 -16.34
CA LYS A 82 -17.27 5.32 -17.40
C LYS A 82 -18.37 4.42 -16.81
N PRO A 83 -19.52 4.27 -17.49
CA PRO A 83 -20.61 3.41 -17.03
C PRO A 83 -20.20 1.94 -16.89
N THR A 84 -19.18 1.50 -17.64
CA THR A 84 -18.56 0.18 -17.52
C THR A 84 -17.04 0.37 -17.42
N PRO A 85 -16.51 0.65 -16.23
CA PRO A 85 -15.11 1.03 -16.07
C PRO A 85 -14.20 -0.19 -16.26
N ASN A 86 -13.15 -0.03 -17.06
CA ASN A 86 -12.18 -1.10 -17.29
C ASN A 86 -11.13 -1.12 -16.17
N LYS A 87 -11.30 -2.03 -15.21
CA LYS A 87 -10.38 -2.20 -14.08
C LYS A 87 -8.94 -2.48 -14.51
N ASP A 88 -8.72 -3.13 -15.66
CA ASP A 88 -7.37 -3.41 -16.13
C ASP A 88 -6.66 -2.14 -16.64
N GLU A 89 -7.38 -1.28 -17.35
CA GLU A 89 -6.85 0.02 -17.81
C GLU A 89 -6.55 0.93 -16.61
N VAL A 90 -7.49 1.06 -15.66
CA VAL A 90 -7.28 1.81 -14.42
C VAL A 90 -6.06 1.29 -13.66
N GLY A 91 -5.94 -0.03 -13.50
CA GLY A 91 -4.82 -0.63 -12.79
C GLY A 91 -3.47 -0.44 -13.49
N ARG A 92 -3.43 -0.51 -14.83
CA ARG A 92 -2.22 -0.21 -15.61
C ARG A 92 -1.79 1.24 -15.42
N ALA A 93 -2.75 2.16 -15.44
CA ALA A 93 -2.51 3.58 -15.28
C ALA A 93 -2.00 3.91 -13.87
N VAL A 94 -2.60 3.34 -12.82
CA VAL A 94 -2.10 3.43 -11.43
C VAL A 94 -0.70 2.83 -11.30
N GLY A 95 -0.46 1.66 -11.90
CA GLY A 95 0.85 1.01 -11.90
C GLY A 95 1.95 1.90 -12.51
N ARG A 96 1.68 2.48 -13.69
CA ARG A 96 2.63 3.42 -14.33
C ARG A 96 2.90 4.64 -13.46
N ALA A 97 1.86 5.22 -12.86
CA ALA A 97 2.03 6.35 -11.95
C ALA A 97 2.97 6.00 -10.80
N LEU A 98 2.79 4.82 -10.21
CA LEU A 98 3.62 4.31 -9.14
C LEU A 98 5.07 4.08 -9.57
N GLU A 99 5.30 3.48 -10.74
CA GLU A 99 6.66 3.29 -11.30
C GLU A 99 7.39 4.63 -11.55
N TYR A 100 6.66 5.68 -11.96
CA TYR A 100 7.24 7.01 -12.09
C TYR A 100 7.55 7.64 -10.74
N ALA A 101 6.66 7.45 -9.75
CA ALA A 101 6.86 7.97 -8.41
C ALA A 101 8.00 7.26 -7.67
N GLU A 102 8.16 5.94 -7.82
CA GLU A 102 9.23 5.14 -7.20
C GLU A 102 10.63 5.65 -7.58
N LYS A 103 10.77 6.20 -8.80
CA LYS A 103 12.02 6.83 -9.27
C LYS A 103 12.33 8.16 -8.59
N GLY A 104 11.39 8.71 -7.81
CA GLY A 104 11.57 9.97 -7.09
C GLY A 104 12.17 9.76 -5.71
N GLU A 105 13.12 10.61 -5.34
CA GLU A 105 13.82 10.52 -4.04
C GLU A 105 12.88 10.64 -2.82
N LYS A 106 11.72 11.30 -3.00
CA LYS A 106 10.72 11.50 -1.94
C LYS A 106 9.73 10.35 -1.82
N PHE A 107 9.80 9.34 -2.68
CA PHE A 107 8.86 8.21 -2.67
C PHE A 107 8.85 7.47 -1.34
N VAL A 108 10.03 7.08 -0.84
CA VAL A 108 10.15 6.34 0.43
C VAL A 108 9.58 7.15 1.61
N SER A 109 9.72 8.47 1.59
CA SER A 109 9.16 9.36 2.61
C SER A 109 7.63 9.48 2.54
N LEU A 110 7.05 9.29 1.35
CA LEU A 110 5.61 9.40 1.10
C LEU A 110 4.91 8.05 1.03
N VAL A 111 5.65 6.94 0.96
CA VAL A 111 5.09 5.59 0.79
C VAL A 111 4.09 5.24 1.89
N THR A 112 4.31 5.71 3.13
CA THR A 112 3.40 5.51 4.27
C THR A 112 2.07 6.24 4.11
N LYS A 113 2.05 7.36 3.36
CA LYS A 113 0.84 8.10 3.00
C LYS A 113 0.18 7.52 1.75
N ILE A 114 0.98 7.04 0.78
CA ILE A 114 0.50 6.44 -0.48
C ILE A 114 -0.13 5.06 -0.25
N ALA A 115 0.43 4.27 0.67
CA ALA A 115 0.03 2.90 0.97
C ALA A 115 -1.48 2.71 1.24
N PRO A 116 -2.15 3.49 2.11
CA PRO A 116 -3.60 3.33 2.32
C PRO A 116 -4.41 3.61 1.05
N HIS A 117 -3.99 4.54 0.20
CA HIS A 117 -4.71 4.85 -1.04
C HIS A 117 -4.53 3.77 -2.11
N ILE A 118 -3.32 3.23 -2.23
CA ILE A 118 -3.07 2.07 -3.11
C ILE A 118 -3.82 0.85 -2.62
N LYS A 119 -3.89 0.62 -1.31
CA LYS A 119 -4.69 -0.47 -0.74
C LYS A 119 -6.15 -0.37 -1.18
N ASN A 120 -6.77 0.79 -1.07
CA ASN A 120 -8.16 0.99 -1.44
C ASN A 120 -8.36 0.88 -2.97
N ALA A 121 -7.49 1.51 -3.76
CA ALA A 121 -7.52 1.41 -5.22
C ALA A 121 -7.40 -0.05 -5.68
N VAL A 122 -6.44 -0.81 -5.12
CA VAL A 122 -6.22 -2.23 -5.42
C VAL A 122 -7.39 -3.10 -4.96
N ALA A 123 -8.05 -2.76 -3.85
CA ALA A 123 -9.26 -3.44 -3.42
C ALA A 123 -10.39 -3.31 -4.44
N TRP A 124 -10.56 -2.11 -5.03
CA TRP A 124 -11.51 -1.86 -6.09
C TRP A 124 -11.14 -2.57 -7.40
N LEU A 125 -9.86 -2.53 -7.77
CA LEU A 125 -9.28 -3.14 -8.98
C LEU A 125 -9.39 -4.68 -8.96
N GLY A 126 -9.29 -5.29 -7.78
CA GLY A 126 -9.40 -6.73 -7.58
C GLY A 126 -8.07 -7.48 -7.65
N ALA A 127 -8.15 -8.81 -7.52
CA ALA A 127 -6.99 -9.69 -7.31
C ALA A 127 -5.90 -9.59 -8.38
N ASN A 128 -6.24 -9.26 -9.63
CA ASN A 128 -5.28 -9.07 -10.72
C ASN A 128 -4.27 -7.93 -10.45
N TRP A 129 -4.59 -7.03 -9.53
CA TRP A 129 -3.79 -5.84 -9.22
C TRP A 129 -3.12 -5.89 -7.85
N TYR A 130 -3.20 -7.01 -7.12
CA TYR A 130 -2.51 -7.18 -5.82
C TYR A 130 -0.99 -7.09 -5.92
N LYS A 131 -0.44 -7.27 -7.14
CA LYS A 131 0.96 -7.01 -7.48
C LYS A 131 1.43 -5.56 -7.22
N LEU A 132 0.51 -4.60 -7.05
CA LEU A 132 0.86 -3.20 -6.74
C LEU A 132 1.10 -2.96 -5.24
N LEU A 133 0.58 -3.81 -4.36
CA LEU A 133 0.75 -3.72 -2.91
C LEU A 133 2.22 -3.82 -2.46
N PRO A 134 3.05 -4.77 -2.96
CA PRO A 134 4.43 -4.86 -2.52
C PRO A 134 5.26 -3.62 -2.86
N ILE A 135 4.88 -2.85 -3.88
CA ILE A 135 5.58 -1.62 -4.27
C ILE A 135 5.45 -0.54 -3.18
N VAL A 136 4.35 -0.55 -2.43
CA VAL A 136 4.13 0.32 -1.27
C VAL A 136 4.42 -0.37 0.07
N GLY A 137 5.08 -1.53 0.06
CA GLY A 137 5.40 -2.28 1.27
C GLY A 137 4.22 -3.00 1.92
N LEU A 138 3.15 -3.28 1.16
CA LEU A 138 1.95 -4.00 1.63
C LEU A 138 1.87 -5.41 1.04
N ALA A 139 1.18 -6.32 1.74
CA ALA A 139 0.81 -7.65 1.25
C ALA A 139 -0.58 -8.04 1.76
N ILE A 140 -1.27 -8.97 1.07
CA ILE A 140 -2.51 -9.61 1.58
C ILE A 140 -2.23 -11.04 2.02
#